data_AF-A0A7S4QW53-F1
#
_entry.id   AF-A0A7S4QW53-F1
#
_cell.length_a   1.000
_cell.length_b   1.000
_cell.length_c   1.000
_cell.angle_alpha   90.00
_cell.angle_beta   90.00
_cell.angle_gamma   90.00
#
_symmetry.space_group_name_H-M   'P 1'
#
loop_
_entity.id
_entity.type
_entity.pdbx_description
1 polymer ?
#
loop_
_entity_poly.entity_id
_entity_poly.type
_entity_poly.pdbx_seq_one_letter_code
_entity_poly.pdbx_strand_id
1 'polypeptide(L)'
;MFWAWFALSIPLRILFGWLNANAFNAWRCPVAQLPAGAAPLAGTSTNLSVIVASAGNSGSTSLHLALEAMGFRTHGTEDFAFYYPVMPMDRLAEADWTGPRSPFKACGVQAVVADLLLMPLVLQLLRQSPDTKVMLLRRNWKSWVLSKRKMMARGPATQVLVRVACLLLLCHWLPYGLIWPRAEVGASFMRSGASGLAMELLDYCVVPLRVRRNMRQPGNRALLRWFDDKLASLLGSEEAYESFLGEIRRNVTSSSFLEADVGGIGWEELAAFVGRPAPRSGRLPRAKVLGYGKIVSRMYAFPSKHIAFLGFSAASVAINWIFFWALLSAWRTLSGRRIKAD
;
A
#
# COMPACT_ATOMS: atom_id res chain seq x y z
N MET A 1 -23.12 -30.08 -12.87
CA MET A 1 -23.44 -28.62 -12.78
C MET A 1 -22.29 -27.82 -12.15
N PHE A 2 -21.81 -28.17 -10.95
CA PHE A 2 -20.66 -27.51 -10.31
C PHE A 2 -19.39 -27.47 -11.18
N TRP A 3 -19.01 -28.59 -11.79
CA TRP A 3 -17.80 -28.69 -12.62
C TRP A 3 -17.87 -27.86 -13.92
N ALA A 4 -19.04 -27.75 -14.54
CA ALA A 4 -19.24 -26.92 -15.74
C ALA A 4 -19.18 -25.41 -15.40
N TRP A 5 -19.79 -25.01 -14.28
CA TRP A 5 -19.67 -23.64 -13.76
C TRP A 5 -18.22 -23.30 -13.40
N PHE A 6 -17.52 -24.22 -12.72
CA PHE A 6 -16.11 -24.05 -12.40
C PHE A 6 -15.25 -23.88 -13.65
N ALA A 7 -15.44 -24.74 -14.66
CA ALA A 7 -14.71 -24.69 -15.93
C ALA A 7 -14.95 -23.38 -16.70
N LEU A 8 -16.20 -22.89 -16.73
CA LEU A 8 -16.54 -21.63 -17.41
C LEU A 8 -16.08 -20.38 -16.65
N SER A 9 -15.93 -20.47 -15.34
CA SER A 9 -15.38 -19.37 -14.54
C SER A 9 -13.88 -19.15 -14.76
N ILE A 10 -13.14 -20.16 -15.25
CA ILE A 10 -11.68 -20.07 -15.43
C ILE A 10 -11.29 -19.00 -16.47
N PRO A 11 -11.83 -19.00 -17.71
CA PRO A 11 -11.53 -17.95 -18.69
C PRO A 11 -11.88 -16.54 -18.19
N LEU A 12 -13.01 -16.37 -17.50
CA LEU A 12 -13.42 -15.07 -16.97
C LEU A 12 -12.45 -14.57 -15.88
N ARG A 13 -11.98 -15.47 -15.01
CA ARG A 13 -10.95 -15.14 -14.00
C ARG A 13 -9.61 -14.77 -14.65
N ILE A 14 -9.23 -15.44 -15.73
CA ILE A 14 -8.02 -15.09 -16.50
C ILE A 14 -8.19 -13.70 -17.11
N LEU A 15 -9.33 -13.42 -17.74
CA LEU A 15 -9.63 -12.11 -18.31
C LEU A 15 -9.63 -11.00 -17.26
N PHE A 16 -10.30 -11.20 -16.12
CA PHE A 16 -10.32 -10.23 -15.03
C PHE A 16 -8.94 -10.06 -14.41
N GLY A 17 -8.19 -11.15 -14.23
CA GLY A 17 -6.79 -11.09 -13.80
C GLY A 17 -5.94 -10.24 -14.75
N TRP A 18 -6.11 -10.41 -16.05
CA TRP A 18 -5.42 -9.62 -17.08
C TRP A 18 -5.84 -8.14 -17.09
N LEU A 19 -7.15 -7.85 -17.06
CA LEU A 19 -7.68 -6.47 -16.98
C LEU A 19 -7.17 -5.75 -15.74
N ASN A 20 -7.20 -6.44 -14.60
CA ASN A 20 -6.69 -5.91 -13.33
C ASN A 20 -5.18 -5.65 -13.45
N ALA A 21 -4.39 -6.62 -13.92
CA ALA A 21 -2.94 -6.45 -14.13
C ALA A 21 -2.59 -5.26 -15.04
N ASN A 22 -3.32 -5.06 -16.14
CA ASN A 22 -3.10 -3.94 -17.05
C ASN A 22 -3.48 -2.60 -16.44
N ALA A 23 -4.62 -2.52 -15.77
CA ALA A 23 -5.00 -1.31 -15.04
C ALA A 23 -3.96 -0.97 -13.96
N PHE A 24 -3.38 -1.96 -13.30
CA PHE A 24 -2.30 -1.73 -12.33
C PHE A 24 -1.01 -1.24 -12.98
N ASN A 25 -0.67 -1.73 -14.18
CA ASN A 25 0.49 -1.22 -14.91
C ASN A 25 0.30 0.25 -15.31
N ALA A 26 -0.92 0.65 -15.69
CA ALA A 26 -1.25 2.06 -15.97
C ALA A 26 -1.22 2.96 -14.72
N TRP A 27 -1.35 2.36 -13.52
CA TRP A 27 -1.26 3.01 -12.22
C TRP A 27 0.14 3.08 -11.64
N ARG A 28 1.10 2.33 -12.19
CA ARG A 28 2.50 2.62 -11.90
C ARG A 28 2.75 4.02 -12.36
N CYS A 29 3.36 4.83 -11.51
CA CYS A 29 3.59 6.24 -11.77
C CYS A 29 4.13 6.42 -13.19
N PRO A 30 3.29 6.86 -14.15
CA PRO A 30 3.81 7.42 -15.37
C PRO A 30 4.54 8.69 -14.95
N VAL A 31 5.46 9.17 -15.77
CA VAL A 31 6.06 10.49 -15.58
C VAL A 31 4.91 11.51 -15.62
N ALA A 32 4.27 11.80 -14.50
CA ALA A 32 2.99 12.48 -14.44
C ALA A 32 3.18 13.88 -13.86
N GLN A 33 2.69 14.86 -14.61
CA GLN A 33 2.63 16.26 -14.21
C GLN A 33 1.88 16.40 -12.88
N LEU A 34 2.50 17.10 -11.93
CA LEU A 34 1.92 17.41 -10.63
C LEU A 34 0.56 18.11 -10.81
N PRO A 35 -0.39 17.92 -9.88
CA PRO A 35 -1.65 18.67 -9.91
C PRO A 35 -1.35 20.18 -9.95
N ALA A 36 -2.06 20.91 -10.82
CA ALA A 36 -1.94 22.35 -10.94
C ALA A 36 -2.19 23.01 -9.58
N GLY A 37 -1.17 23.69 -9.03
CA GLY A 37 -1.20 24.29 -7.70
C GLY A 37 -0.39 23.56 -6.62
N ALA A 38 0.23 22.41 -6.94
CA ALA A 38 1.30 21.89 -6.09
C ALA A 38 2.44 22.91 -6.11
N ALA A 39 2.79 23.46 -4.93
CA ALA A 39 3.92 24.36 -4.80
C ALA A 39 5.16 23.71 -5.46
N PRO A 40 5.93 24.45 -6.28
CA PRO A 40 7.15 23.93 -6.87
C PRO A 40 8.00 23.31 -5.76
N LEU A 41 8.38 22.06 -5.98
CA LEU A 41 9.09 21.27 -5.01
C LEU A 41 10.38 21.98 -4.64
N ALA A 42 10.68 22.03 -3.34
CA ALA A 42 12.01 22.38 -2.86
C ALA A 42 13.00 21.55 -3.69
N GLY A 43 14.01 22.22 -4.27
CA GLY A 43 14.91 21.68 -5.30
C GLY A 43 15.85 20.58 -4.82
N THR A 44 15.37 19.63 -4.03
CA THR A 44 16.11 18.46 -3.58
C THR A 44 16.30 17.51 -4.76
N SER A 45 17.46 16.88 -4.78
CA SER A 45 17.88 15.92 -5.81
C SER A 45 16.85 14.79 -6.04
N THR A 46 16.13 14.35 -5.00
CA THR A 46 15.16 13.24 -5.03
C THR A 46 13.70 13.67 -5.10
N ASN A 47 13.39 14.97 -5.08
CA ASN A 47 12.02 15.51 -4.97
C ASN A 47 11.37 15.39 -3.58
N LEU A 48 12.09 14.87 -2.58
CA LEU A 48 11.56 14.71 -1.23
C LEU A 48 11.74 15.99 -0.41
N SER A 49 10.65 16.44 0.21
CA SER A 49 10.64 17.54 1.18
C SER A 49 10.69 17.04 2.62
N VAL A 50 10.15 15.85 2.90
CA VAL A 50 10.13 15.24 4.24
C VAL A 50 10.44 13.75 4.18
N ILE A 51 11.37 13.29 5.01
CA ILE A 51 11.59 11.86 5.29
C ILE A 51 11.21 11.60 6.74
N VAL A 52 10.25 10.70 6.94
CA VAL A 52 9.86 10.23 8.27
C VAL A 52 10.43 8.82 8.47
N ALA A 53 11.27 8.67 9.48
CA ALA A 53 11.86 7.40 9.88
C ALA A 53 11.22 6.87 11.17
N SER A 54 10.93 5.57 11.23
CA SER A 54 10.32 4.94 12.40
C SER A 54 10.74 3.48 12.56
N ALA A 55 10.77 3.00 13.81
CA ALA A 55 10.78 1.56 14.12
C ALA A 55 9.43 0.86 13.78
N GLY A 56 8.45 1.61 13.28
CA GLY A 56 7.06 1.19 13.08
C GLY A 56 6.27 1.13 14.38
N ASN A 57 4.94 1.23 14.32
CA ASN A 57 4.07 1.31 15.51
C ASN A 57 4.34 2.50 16.45
N SER A 58 5.05 3.52 15.98
CA SER A 58 5.27 4.80 16.68
C SER A 58 4.35 5.92 16.19
N GLY A 59 3.26 5.59 15.47
CA GLY A 59 2.33 6.56 14.90
C GLY A 59 2.62 6.98 13.46
N SER A 60 3.47 6.24 12.73
CA SER A 60 3.78 6.47 11.32
C SER A 60 2.53 6.62 10.44
N THR A 61 1.55 5.73 10.62
CA THR A 61 0.23 5.79 9.95
C THR A 61 -0.53 7.10 10.19
N SER A 62 -0.52 7.61 11.43
CA SER A 62 -1.17 8.87 11.80
C SER A 62 -0.46 10.06 11.17
N LEU A 63 0.87 10.04 11.18
CA LEU A 63 1.68 11.10 10.58
C LEU A 63 1.57 11.09 9.05
N HIS A 64 1.48 9.93 8.41
CA HIS A 64 1.21 9.82 6.97
C HIS A 64 -0.07 10.58 6.60
N LEU A 65 -1.18 10.28 7.29
CA LEU A 65 -2.45 10.97 7.08
C LEU A 65 -2.35 12.48 7.35
N ALA A 66 -1.55 12.87 8.35
CA ALA A 66 -1.34 14.27 8.65
C ALA A 66 -0.66 15.01 7.51
N LEU A 67 0.43 14.43 6.97
CA LEU A 67 1.16 14.99 5.83
C LEU A 67 0.26 15.08 4.59
N GLU A 68 -0.56 14.07 4.31
CA GLU A 68 -1.53 14.15 3.21
C GLU A 68 -2.57 15.25 3.41
N ALA A 69 -3.07 15.44 4.63
CA ALA A 69 -3.99 16.55 4.94
C ALA A 69 -3.34 17.93 4.78
N MET A 70 -2.01 18.01 4.84
CA MET A 70 -1.20 19.20 4.53
C MET A 70 -0.80 19.29 3.04
N GLY A 71 -1.41 18.46 2.19
CA GLY A 71 -1.21 18.45 0.74
C GLY A 71 0.09 17.79 0.27
N PHE A 72 0.79 17.04 1.13
CA PHE A 72 1.91 16.24 0.66
C PHE A 72 1.40 15.01 -0.10
N ARG A 73 2.05 14.68 -1.22
CA ARG A 73 1.98 13.34 -1.76
C ARG A 73 2.94 12.45 -0.98
N THR A 74 2.38 11.53 -0.18
CA THR A 74 3.12 10.76 0.80
C THR A 74 3.10 9.27 0.47
N HIS A 75 4.25 8.60 0.49
CA HIS A 75 4.33 7.15 0.33
C HIS A 75 4.81 6.45 1.61
N GLY A 76 4.08 5.41 2.02
CA GLY A 76 4.39 4.51 3.14
C GLY A 76 4.84 3.12 2.70
N THR A 77 5.06 2.21 3.64
CA THR A 77 5.57 0.84 3.37
C THR A 77 4.76 0.08 2.31
N GLU A 78 3.44 0.22 2.35
CA GLU A 78 2.49 -0.41 1.42
C GLU A 78 2.61 0.19 0.01
N ASP A 79 2.76 1.51 -0.08
CA ASP A 79 3.00 2.23 -1.33
C ASP A 79 4.29 1.77 -2.00
N PHE A 80 5.34 1.49 -1.20
CA PHE A 80 6.60 0.94 -1.71
C PHE A 80 6.44 -0.44 -2.34
N ALA A 81 5.72 -1.34 -1.68
CA ALA A 81 5.46 -2.68 -2.22
C ALA A 81 4.70 -2.62 -3.56
N PHE A 82 3.91 -1.57 -3.77
CA PHE A 82 3.03 -1.43 -4.93
C PHE A 82 3.58 -0.56 -6.07
N TYR A 83 4.01 0.66 -5.81
CA TYR A 83 4.38 1.62 -6.88
C TYR A 83 5.80 1.43 -7.38
N TYR A 84 6.70 0.87 -6.56
CA TYR A 84 8.13 0.87 -6.85
C TYR A 84 8.50 -0.36 -7.68
N PRO A 85 9.53 -0.25 -8.54
CA PRO A 85 10.00 -1.38 -9.32
C PRO A 85 10.30 -2.56 -8.41
N VAL A 86 10.05 -3.77 -8.92
CA VAL A 86 10.43 -4.99 -8.23
C VAL A 86 11.95 -5.05 -8.24
N MET A 87 12.57 -4.54 -7.17
CA MET A 87 13.99 -4.67 -6.96
C MET A 87 14.28 -5.55 -5.76
N PRO A 88 15.36 -6.35 -5.82
CA PRO A 88 15.94 -6.94 -4.63
C PRO A 88 16.20 -5.83 -3.61
N MET A 89 15.73 -6.00 -2.39
CA MET A 89 15.73 -4.93 -1.41
C MET A 89 17.14 -4.54 -0.93
N ASP A 90 18.11 -5.44 -1.05
CA ASP A 90 19.55 -5.18 -0.92
C ASP A 90 20.00 -4.07 -1.88
N ARG A 91 19.40 -3.98 -3.07
CA ARG A 91 19.67 -2.90 -4.02
C ARG A 91 18.99 -1.58 -3.66
N LEU A 92 18.05 -1.53 -2.71
CA LEU A 92 17.45 -0.25 -2.29
C LEU A 92 18.50 0.71 -1.72
N ALA A 93 19.48 0.15 -1.00
CA ALA A 93 20.57 0.90 -0.39
C ALA A 93 21.59 1.42 -1.41
N GLU A 94 21.57 0.89 -2.64
CA GLU A 94 22.52 1.25 -3.71
C GLU A 94 21.85 2.01 -4.85
N ALA A 95 20.52 2.01 -4.90
CA ALA A 95 19.76 2.63 -5.95
C ALA A 95 19.96 4.15 -6.00
N ASP A 96 20.07 4.68 -7.21
CA ASP A 96 19.99 6.12 -7.46
C ASP A 96 18.51 6.55 -7.51
N TRP A 97 18.09 7.33 -6.50
CA TRP A 97 16.75 7.89 -6.41
C TRP A 97 16.67 9.34 -6.91
N THR A 98 17.78 9.89 -7.40
CA THR A 98 17.87 11.27 -7.90
C THR A 98 17.52 11.37 -9.39
N GLY A 99 17.63 10.28 -10.15
CA GLY A 99 17.31 10.27 -11.58
C GLY A 99 15.85 10.62 -11.90
N PRO A 100 15.54 11.15 -13.09
CA PRO A 100 14.18 11.52 -13.50
C PRO A 100 13.20 10.35 -13.56
N ARG A 101 13.73 9.12 -13.67
CA ARG A 101 12.96 7.87 -13.61
C ARG A 101 12.73 7.36 -12.20
N SER A 102 13.23 8.04 -11.17
CA SER A 102 12.96 7.64 -9.80
C SER A 102 11.45 7.71 -9.55
N PRO A 103 10.87 6.75 -8.82
CA PRO A 103 9.45 6.81 -8.49
C PRO A 103 9.11 8.08 -7.72
N PHE A 104 10.03 8.65 -6.95
CA PHE A 104 9.76 9.91 -6.25
C PHE A 104 9.46 11.06 -7.22
N LYS A 105 10.27 11.20 -8.28
CA LYS A 105 10.05 12.20 -9.33
C LYS A 105 8.87 11.85 -10.23
N ALA A 106 8.82 10.61 -10.73
CA ALA A 106 7.77 10.17 -11.64
C ALA A 106 6.38 10.23 -10.99
N CYS A 107 6.27 9.85 -9.72
CA CYS A 107 5.03 9.92 -8.95
C CYS A 107 4.79 11.30 -8.33
N GLY A 108 5.72 12.26 -8.39
CA GLY A 108 5.60 13.53 -7.65
C GLY A 108 5.51 13.37 -6.13
N VAL A 109 6.13 12.34 -5.57
CA VAL A 109 6.15 12.07 -4.11
C VAL A 109 7.01 13.13 -3.43
N GLN A 110 6.48 13.67 -2.34
CA GLN A 110 7.06 14.77 -1.60
C GLN A 110 7.44 14.37 -0.18
N ALA A 111 6.80 13.31 0.35
CA ALA A 111 7.08 12.78 1.66
C ALA A 111 7.16 11.25 1.65
N VAL A 112 8.07 10.71 2.45
CA VAL A 112 8.18 9.26 2.68
C VAL A 112 7.97 8.99 4.16
N VAL A 113 7.11 8.02 4.48
CA VAL A 113 6.91 7.50 5.83
C VAL A 113 7.37 6.06 5.89
N ALA A 114 8.59 5.87 6.34
CA ALA A 114 9.26 4.58 6.34
C ALA A 114 9.31 3.97 7.74
N ASP A 115 8.81 2.73 7.83
CA ASP A 115 8.99 1.88 9.00
C ASP A 115 10.27 1.02 8.86
N LEU A 116 10.57 0.21 9.88
CA LEU A 116 11.78 -0.61 9.99
C LEU A 116 12.16 -1.39 8.70
N LEU A 117 11.17 -1.89 7.96
CA LEU A 117 11.40 -2.65 6.71
C LEU A 117 12.06 -1.80 5.61
N LEU A 118 11.81 -0.49 5.58
CA LEU A 118 12.33 0.44 4.59
C LEU A 118 13.56 1.23 5.08
N MET A 119 14.17 0.83 6.19
CA MET A 119 15.33 1.56 6.73
C MET A 119 16.54 1.60 5.78
N PRO A 120 16.89 0.54 5.03
CA PRO A 120 17.96 0.62 4.04
C PRO A 120 17.73 1.72 3.00
N LEU A 121 16.46 1.91 2.59
CA LEU A 121 16.07 2.99 1.70
C LEU A 121 16.22 4.35 2.39
N VAL A 122 15.74 4.50 3.63
CA VAL A 122 15.84 5.78 4.37
C VAL A 122 17.28 6.24 4.44
N LEU A 123 18.21 5.36 4.84
CA LEU A 123 19.63 5.71 4.93
C LEU A 123 20.18 6.17 3.58
N GLN A 124 19.76 5.55 2.48
CA GLN A 124 20.17 5.98 1.14
C GLN A 124 19.55 7.33 0.74
N LEU A 125 18.28 7.57 1.08
CA LEU A 125 17.61 8.85 0.81
C LEU A 125 18.23 10.01 1.60
N LEU A 126 18.66 9.77 2.84
CA LEU A 126 19.37 10.75 3.65
C LEU A 126 20.69 11.19 2.99
N ARG A 127 21.44 10.25 2.42
CA ARG A 127 22.68 10.56 1.68
C ARG A 127 22.41 11.32 0.39
N GLN A 128 21.38 10.92 -0.34
CA GLN A 128 21.07 11.51 -1.64
C GLN A 128 20.36 12.85 -1.51
N SER A 129 19.68 13.13 -0.41
CA SER A 129 18.82 14.32 -0.20
C SER A 129 19.19 15.05 1.10
N PRO A 130 20.40 15.61 1.20
CA PRO A 130 20.89 16.21 2.45
C PRO A 130 20.05 17.40 2.95
N ASP A 131 19.35 18.09 2.04
CA ASP A 131 18.50 19.24 2.35
C ASP A 131 17.07 18.85 2.74
N THR A 132 16.71 17.57 2.65
CA THR A 132 15.38 17.09 3.00
C THR A 132 15.20 17.10 4.52
N LYS A 133 14.05 17.61 4.99
CA LYS A 133 13.73 17.63 6.43
C LYS A 133 13.52 16.20 6.92
N VAL A 134 14.08 15.87 8.08
CA VAL A 134 14.01 14.51 8.62
C VAL A 134 13.25 14.49 9.94
N MET A 135 12.22 13.67 10.01
CA MET A 135 11.47 13.44 11.23
C MET A 135 11.71 12.01 11.74
N LEU A 136 12.20 11.87 12.97
CA LEU A 136 12.36 10.58 13.63
C LEU A 136 11.21 10.36 14.62
N LEU A 137 10.37 9.35 14.35
CA LEU A 137 9.29 8.98 15.24
C LEU A 137 9.80 8.13 16.39
N ARG A 138 9.79 8.72 17.58
CA ARG A 138 10.14 8.03 18.82
C ARG A 138 8.89 7.69 19.62
N ARG A 139 8.95 6.53 20.29
CA ARG A 139 7.98 6.14 21.31
C ARG A 139 8.76 5.52 22.45
N ASN A 140 8.29 5.71 23.68
CA ASN A 140 8.90 5.01 24.83
C ASN A 140 8.97 3.50 24.55
N TRP A 141 10.15 2.90 24.76
CA TRP A 141 10.44 1.52 24.36
C TRP A 141 9.43 0.52 24.95
N LYS A 142 9.10 0.61 26.24
CA LYS A 142 8.12 -0.29 26.89
C LYS A 142 6.75 -0.19 26.23
N SER A 143 6.27 1.03 25.96
CA SER A 143 5.01 1.29 25.27
C SER A 143 5.04 0.79 23.82
N TRP A 144 6.18 0.96 23.14
CA TRP A 144 6.40 0.48 21.79
C TRP A 144 6.37 -1.06 21.71
N VAL A 145 7.10 -1.76 22.58
CA VAL A 145 7.12 -3.24 22.66
C VAL A 145 5.71 -3.80 22.85
N LEU A 146 4.94 -3.25 23.79
CA LEU A 146 3.55 -3.67 24.03
C LEU A 146 2.69 -3.48 22.78
N SER A 147 2.82 -2.33 22.11
CA SER A 147 2.09 -2.03 20.87
C SER A 147 2.49 -2.96 19.73
N LYS A 148 3.78 -3.31 19.61
CA LYS A 148 4.31 -4.16 18.56
C LYS A 148 3.91 -5.61 18.77
N ARG A 149 4.06 -6.15 19.98
CA ARG A 149 3.60 -7.51 20.34
C ARG A 149 2.09 -7.66 20.12
N LYS A 150 1.28 -6.67 20.50
CA LYS A 150 -0.17 -6.68 20.25
C LYS A 150 -0.52 -6.70 18.77
N MET A 151 0.22 -5.98 17.94
CA MET A 151 0.06 -6.02 16.48
C MET A 151 0.44 -7.41 15.94
N MET A 152 1.58 -7.96 16.35
CA MET A 152 2.03 -9.29 15.90
C MET A 152 1.10 -10.41 16.35
N ALA A 153 0.55 -10.35 17.57
CA ALA A 153 -0.41 -11.35 18.06
C ALA A 153 -1.73 -11.34 17.27
N ARG A 154 -2.13 -10.20 16.70
CA ARG A 154 -3.36 -10.05 15.90
C ARG A 154 -3.15 -10.28 14.40
N GLY A 155 -1.90 -10.22 13.94
CA GLY A 155 -1.57 -10.08 12.52
C GLY A 155 -1.69 -11.35 11.70
N PRO A 156 -0.88 -12.41 11.95
CA PRO A 156 -0.66 -13.46 10.95
C PRO A 156 -1.91 -14.26 10.61
N ALA A 157 -2.58 -14.86 11.59
CA ALA A 157 -3.67 -15.81 11.30
C ALA A 157 -4.89 -15.11 10.68
N THR A 158 -5.35 -14.01 11.27
CA THR A 158 -6.53 -13.28 10.77
C THR A 158 -6.24 -12.58 9.44
N GLN A 159 -5.07 -11.95 9.26
CA GLN A 159 -4.74 -11.33 7.98
C GLN A 159 -4.49 -12.36 6.88
N VAL A 160 -3.87 -13.50 7.18
CA VAL A 160 -3.69 -14.59 6.20
C VAL A 160 -5.05 -15.15 5.80
N LEU A 161 -5.93 -15.45 6.75
CA LEU A 161 -7.27 -15.96 6.45
C LEU A 161 -8.07 -14.97 5.57
N VAL A 162 -8.06 -13.69 5.92
CA VAL A 162 -8.72 -12.64 5.14
C VAL A 162 -8.09 -12.52 3.75
N ARG A 163 -6.76 -12.50 3.64
CA ARG A 163 -6.07 -12.43 2.34
C ARG A 163 -6.40 -13.63 1.46
N VAL A 164 -6.41 -14.83 2.03
CA VAL A 164 -6.78 -16.06 1.33
C VAL A 164 -8.24 -15.99 0.88
N ALA A 165 -9.16 -15.57 1.76
CA ALA A 165 -10.57 -15.40 1.41
C ALA A 165 -10.75 -14.35 0.29
N CYS A 166 -10.13 -13.18 0.39
CA CYS A 166 -10.19 -12.14 -0.65
C CYS A 166 -9.61 -12.64 -1.98
N LEU A 167 -8.42 -13.27 -1.97
CA LEU A 167 -7.79 -13.84 -3.17
C LEU A 167 -8.69 -14.87 -3.85
N LEU A 168 -9.24 -15.80 -3.08
CA LEU A 168 -10.05 -16.89 -3.64
C LEU A 168 -11.45 -16.44 -4.08
N LEU A 169 -12.06 -15.47 -3.38
CA LEU A 169 -13.48 -15.15 -3.53
C LEU A 169 -13.76 -13.81 -4.22
N LEU A 170 -12.86 -12.83 -4.17
CA LEU A 170 -13.14 -11.46 -4.60
C LEU A 170 -12.21 -10.98 -5.72
N CYS A 171 -10.91 -11.28 -5.60
CA CYS A 171 -9.89 -10.64 -6.44
C CYS A 171 -9.89 -11.06 -7.91
N HIS A 172 -10.40 -12.25 -8.20
CA HIS A 172 -10.51 -12.78 -9.57
C HIS A 172 -11.92 -12.65 -10.15
N TRP A 173 -12.87 -12.13 -9.36
CA TRP A 173 -14.28 -12.09 -9.71
C TRP A 173 -14.77 -10.69 -10.08
N LEU A 174 -13.99 -9.67 -9.76
CA LEU A 174 -14.32 -8.29 -10.07
C LEU A 174 -13.35 -7.70 -11.11
N PRO A 175 -13.87 -7.05 -12.17
CA PRO A 175 -13.07 -6.34 -13.16
C PRO A 175 -12.66 -4.99 -12.61
N TYR A 176 -11.87 -5.02 -11.54
CA TYR A 176 -11.31 -3.85 -10.89
C TYR A 176 -10.66 -2.89 -11.90
N GLY A 177 -10.02 -3.40 -12.95
CA GLY A 177 -9.49 -2.55 -14.02
C GLY A 177 -10.50 -1.61 -14.70
N LEU A 178 -11.80 -1.90 -14.64
CA LEU A 178 -12.86 -1.05 -15.21
C LEU A 178 -13.37 0.03 -14.24
N ILE A 179 -13.26 -0.19 -12.93
CA ILE A 179 -13.77 0.74 -11.90
C ILE A 179 -12.67 1.73 -11.48
N TRP A 180 -11.39 1.35 -11.63
CA TRP A 180 -10.21 2.10 -11.20
C TRP A 180 -9.76 3.32 -12.01
N PRO A 181 -10.11 3.55 -13.30
CA PRO A 181 -9.59 4.69 -14.09
C PRO A 181 -9.89 6.07 -13.51
N ARG A 182 -10.72 6.17 -12.46
CA ARG A 182 -11.13 7.43 -11.83
C ARG A 182 -10.35 7.84 -10.59
N ALA A 183 -9.44 7.02 -10.06
CA ALA A 183 -8.64 7.42 -8.91
C ALA A 183 -7.25 7.95 -9.32
N GLU A 184 -6.73 8.89 -8.55
CA GLU A 184 -5.47 9.60 -8.86
C GLU A 184 -4.28 8.64 -8.87
N VAL A 185 -3.55 8.59 -9.98
CA VAL A 185 -2.36 7.75 -10.13
C VAL A 185 -1.26 8.20 -9.16
N GLY A 186 -0.66 7.22 -8.45
CA GLY A 186 0.38 7.49 -7.45
C GLY A 186 -0.15 8.09 -6.14
N ALA A 187 -1.46 8.03 -5.89
CA ALA A 187 -2.02 8.36 -4.58
C ALA A 187 -1.71 7.26 -3.55
N SER A 188 -1.55 7.65 -2.29
CA SER A 188 -1.26 6.68 -1.25
C SER A 188 -2.43 5.73 -0.99
N PHE A 189 -2.10 4.49 -0.59
CA PHE A 189 -3.05 3.55 0.04
C PHE A 189 -3.71 4.11 1.30
N MET A 190 -3.05 5.05 1.98
CA MET A 190 -3.51 5.59 3.26
C MET A 190 -4.51 6.74 3.10
N ARG A 191 -4.72 7.27 1.89
CA ARG A 191 -5.52 8.49 1.68
C ARG A 191 -6.94 8.37 2.23
N SER A 192 -7.26 9.21 3.21
CA SER A 192 -8.59 9.30 3.79
C SER A 192 -9.60 9.83 2.75
N GLY A 193 -10.58 9.02 2.33
CA GLY A 193 -11.59 9.44 1.35
C GLY A 193 -12.37 8.28 0.69
N ALA A 194 -13.19 8.62 -0.31
CA ALA A 194 -14.03 7.67 -1.06
C ALA A 194 -13.23 6.56 -1.79
N SER A 195 -11.93 6.78 -2.01
CA SER A 195 -10.97 5.83 -2.57
C SER A 195 -10.47 4.77 -1.57
N GLY A 196 -10.65 4.95 -0.26
CA GLY A 196 -10.07 4.07 0.75
C GLY A 196 -10.49 2.59 0.63
N LEU A 197 -11.75 2.32 0.27
CA LEU A 197 -12.22 0.94 0.05
C LEU A 197 -11.58 0.29 -1.19
N ALA A 198 -11.44 1.06 -2.28
CA ALA A 198 -10.81 0.56 -3.50
C ALA A 198 -9.32 0.29 -3.27
N MET A 199 -8.64 1.18 -2.54
CA MET A 199 -7.23 1.01 -2.17
C MET A 199 -7.01 -0.15 -1.21
N GLU A 200 -7.92 -0.41 -0.28
CA GLU A 200 -7.81 -1.61 0.57
C GLU A 200 -8.09 -2.90 -0.19
N LEU A 201 -9.12 -2.95 -1.04
CA LEU A 201 -9.33 -4.11 -1.91
C LEU A 201 -8.12 -4.35 -2.82
N LEU A 202 -7.48 -3.27 -3.28
CA LEU A 202 -6.23 -3.32 -4.03
C LEU A 202 -5.07 -3.91 -3.20
N ASP A 203 -4.91 -3.47 -1.94
CA ASP A 203 -3.95 -4.06 -1.01
C ASP A 203 -4.22 -5.55 -0.87
N TYR A 204 -5.45 -5.98 -0.59
CA TYR A 204 -5.75 -7.40 -0.41
C TYR A 204 -5.63 -8.25 -1.68
N CYS A 205 -5.82 -7.67 -2.87
CA CYS A 205 -5.83 -8.43 -4.11
C CYS A 205 -4.51 -8.44 -4.87
N VAL A 206 -3.76 -7.35 -4.82
CA VAL A 206 -2.57 -7.16 -5.68
C VAL A 206 -1.30 -7.21 -4.88
N VAL A 207 -1.30 -6.62 -3.68
CA VAL A 207 -0.11 -6.58 -2.84
C VAL A 207 0.34 -8.00 -2.51
N PRO A 208 -0.50 -8.99 -2.12
CA PRO A 208 -0.06 -10.36 -1.94
C PRO A 208 0.54 -11.01 -3.18
N LEU A 209 0.01 -10.76 -4.39
CA LEU A 209 0.57 -11.34 -5.62
C LEU A 209 1.94 -10.74 -5.94
N ARG A 210 2.08 -9.42 -5.78
CA ARG A 210 3.33 -8.70 -6.04
C ARG A 210 4.36 -8.95 -4.95
N VAL A 211 3.96 -8.88 -3.68
CA VAL A 211 4.77 -9.30 -2.54
C VAL A 211 5.20 -10.75 -2.74
N ARG A 212 4.33 -11.70 -3.07
CA ARG A 212 4.77 -13.08 -3.33
C ARG A 212 5.81 -13.18 -4.46
N ARG A 213 5.64 -12.41 -5.55
CA ARG A 213 6.62 -12.36 -6.64
C ARG A 213 7.95 -11.73 -6.18
N ASN A 214 7.89 -10.66 -5.39
CA ASN A 214 9.05 -9.98 -4.83
C ASN A 214 9.77 -10.92 -3.84
N MET A 215 9.05 -11.53 -2.91
CA MET A 215 9.59 -12.41 -1.85
C MET A 215 10.19 -13.72 -2.40
N ARG A 216 9.89 -14.08 -3.64
CA ARG A 216 10.57 -15.18 -4.36
C ARG A 216 11.97 -14.80 -4.85
N GLN A 217 12.30 -13.52 -4.92
CA GLN A 217 13.65 -13.06 -5.27
C GLN A 217 14.63 -13.41 -4.14
N PRO A 218 15.81 -13.98 -4.41
CA PRO A 218 16.77 -14.38 -3.39
C PRO A 218 17.14 -13.27 -2.39
N GLY A 219 17.42 -12.05 -2.88
CA GLY A 219 17.77 -10.90 -2.03
C GLY A 219 16.67 -10.51 -1.04
N ASN A 220 15.40 -10.75 -1.38
CA ASN A 220 14.29 -10.41 -0.51
C ASN A 220 14.15 -11.38 0.68
N ARG A 221 14.55 -12.64 0.55
CA ARG A 221 14.59 -13.57 1.70
C ARG A 221 15.66 -13.19 2.71
N ALA A 222 16.81 -12.70 2.24
CA ALA A 222 17.85 -12.19 3.12
C ALA A 222 17.37 -10.96 3.89
N LEU A 223 16.70 -10.01 3.23
CA LEU A 223 16.11 -8.86 3.91
C LEU A 223 15.09 -9.27 4.97
N LEU A 224 14.18 -10.19 4.68
CA LEU A 224 13.17 -10.60 5.68
C LEU A 224 13.81 -11.18 6.92
N ARG A 225 14.84 -12.02 6.75
CA ARG A 225 15.61 -12.54 7.88
C ARG A 225 16.28 -11.41 8.65
N TRP A 226 16.95 -10.49 7.95
CA TRP A 226 17.50 -9.29 8.59
C TRP A 226 16.45 -8.48 9.34
N PHE A 227 15.26 -8.31 8.77
CA PHE A 227 14.15 -7.59 9.39
C PHE A 227 13.64 -8.32 10.63
N ASP A 228 13.45 -9.64 10.55
CA ASP A 228 13.00 -10.48 11.66
C ASP A 228 14.03 -10.47 12.80
N ASP A 229 15.32 -10.63 12.47
CA ASP A 229 16.43 -10.59 13.41
C ASP A 229 16.55 -9.21 14.07
N LYS A 230 16.48 -8.13 13.26
CA LYS A 230 16.51 -6.76 13.77
C LYS A 230 15.30 -6.49 14.65
N LEU A 231 14.10 -6.86 14.23
CA LEU A 231 12.87 -6.69 15.01
C LEU A 231 12.95 -7.46 16.34
N ALA A 232 13.43 -8.70 16.33
CA ALA A 232 13.64 -9.50 17.53
C ALA A 232 14.64 -8.82 18.48
N SER A 233 15.74 -8.30 17.97
CA SER A 233 16.73 -7.52 18.74
C SER A 233 16.10 -6.27 19.38
N LEU A 234 15.37 -5.46 18.60
CA LEU A 234 14.70 -4.24 19.10
C LEU A 234 13.64 -4.55 20.17
N LEU A 235 12.95 -5.69 20.04
CA LEU A 235 11.95 -6.15 21.02
C LEU A 235 12.58 -6.73 22.30
N GLY A 236 13.80 -7.23 22.21
CA GLY A 236 14.54 -7.85 23.31
C GLY A 236 15.35 -6.86 24.15
N SER A 237 15.71 -5.69 23.60
CA SER A 237 16.59 -4.74 24.28
C SER A 237 16.23 -3.28 24.00
N GLU A 238 16.09 -2.49 25.07
CA GLU A 238 15.94 -1.02 25.00
C GLU A 238 17.20 -0.37 24.41
N GLU A 239 18.38 -0.89 24.73
CA GLU A 239 19.64 -0.42 24.17
C GLU A 239 19.69 -0.65 22.64
N ALA A 240 19.25 -1.81 22.16
CA ALA A 240 19.17 -2.06 20.71
C ALA A 240 18.20 -1.10 20.02
N TYR A 241 17.07 -0.77 20.67
CA TYR A 241 16.11 0.20 20.19
C TYR A 241 16.70 1.62 20.10
N GLU A 242 17.32 2.10 21.17
CA GLU A 242 17.94 3.42 21.19
C GLU A 242 19.18 3.49 20.28
N SER A 243 19.92 2.40 20.12
CA SER A 243 21.04 2.29 19.17
C SER A 243 20.54 2.42 17.73
N PHE A 244 19.42 1.78 17.39
CA PHE A 244 18.77 1.94 16.09
C PHE A 244 18.31 3.39 15.83
N LEU A 245 17.68 4.04 16.82
CA LEU A 245 17.33 5.46 16.69
C LEU A 245 18.59 6.33 16.54
N GLY A 246 19.65 6.02 17.29
CA GLY A 246 20.94 6.70 17.22
C GLY A 246 21.64 6.54 15.86
N GLU A 247 21.48 5.40 15.20
CA GLU A 247 21.97 5.17 13.83
C GLU A 247 21.33 6.16 12.85
N ILE A 248 20.02 6.36 12.94
CA ILE A 248 19.32 7.35 12.11
C ILE A 248 19.84 8.75 12.43
N ARG A 249 19.90 9.13 13.71
CA ARG A 249 20.40 10.45 14.16
C ARG A 249 21.77 10.77 13.58
N ARG A 250 22.72 9.81 13.60
CA ARG A 250 24.08 9.99 13.06
C ARG A 250 24.12 10.20 11.54
N ASN A 251 23.12 9.73 10.80
CA ASN A 251 23.05 9.87 9.34
C ASN A 251 22.24 11.10 8.90
N VAL A 252 21.59 11.82 9.82
CA VAL A 252 20.92 13.08 9.49
C VAL A 252 21.94 14.20 9.50
N THR A 253 22.25 14.73 8.33
CA THR A 253 23.15 15.87 8.15
C THR A 253 22.42 17.21 8.18
N SER A 254 21.08 17.19 8.00
CA SER A 254 20.28 18.40 7.89
C SER A 254 20.17 19.12 9.22
N SER A 255 20.33 20.44 9.21
CA SER A 255 19.90 21.33 10.31
C SER A 255 18.38 21.27 10.58
N SER A 256 17.62 20.58 9.72
CA SER A 256 16.17 20.42 9.79
C SER A 256 15.77 19.01 10.26
N PHE A 257 16.15 18.67 11.50
CA PHE A 257 15.79 17.41 12.17
C PHE A 257 14.74 17.63 13.25
N LEU A 258 13.72 16.75 13.31
CA LEU A 258 12.73 16.72 14.38
C LEU A 258 12.57 15.31 14.92
N GLU A 259 12.85 15.12 16.22
CA GLU A 259 12.52 13.88 16.93
C GLU A 259 11.26 14.11 17.76
N ALA A 260 10.21 13.31 17.52
CA ALA A 260 8.93 13.52 18.20
C ALA A 260 8.18 12.21 18.47
N ASP A 261 7.41 12.21 19.56
CA ASP A 261 6.31 11.26 19.76
C ASP A 261 5.06 11.82 19.08
N VAL A 262 4.44 11.02 18.19
CA VAL A 262 3.21 11.41 17.49
C VAL A 262 2.07 11.73 18.47
N GLY A 263 2.10 11.18 19.68
CA GLY A 263 1.14 11.52 20.73
C GLY A 263 1.31 12.93 21.31
N GLY A 264 2.51 13.50 21.21
CA GLY A 264 2.86 14.82 21.77
C GLY A 264 2.88 15.95 20.75
N ILE A 265 3.13 15.66 19.47
CA ILE A 265 3.20 16.69 18.42
C ILE A 265 1.80 17.25 18.06
N GLY A 266 1.72 18.57 17.88
CA GLY A 266 0.53 19.28 17.42
C GLY A 266 0.59 19.64 15.93
N TRP A 267 -0.52 20.16 15.39
CA TRP A 267 -0.54 20.69 14.02
C TRP A 267 0.41 21.87 13.83
N GLU A 268 0.52 22.74 14.82
CA GLU A 268 1.37 23.94 14.77
C GLU A 268 2.85 23.58 14.67
N GLU A 269 3.33 22.69 15.53
CA GLU A 269 4.70 22.19 15.52
C GLU A 269 5.01 21.45 14.20
N LEU A 270 4.10 20.57 13.75
CA LEU A 270 4.26 19.88 12.46
C LEU A 270 4.29 20.88 11.29
N ALA A 271 3.42 21.89 11.30
CA ALA A 271 3.35 22.94 10.28
C ALA A 271 4.62 23.79 10.23
N ALA A 272 5.12 24.21 11.39
CA ALA A 272 6.37 24.94 11.52
C ALA A 272 7.55 24.11 10.99
N PHE A 273 7.63 22.83 11.40
CA PHE A 273 8.68 21.93 10.95
C PHE A 273 8.65 21.74 9.43
N VAL A 274 7.52 21.32 8.86
CA VAL A 274 7.45 21.01 7.42
C VAL A 274 7.37 22.25 6.53
N GLY A 275 6.99 23.41 7.08
CA GLY A 275 6.84 24.66 6.33
C GLY A 275 5.58 24.68 5.46
N ARG A 276 4.48 24.08 5.93
CA ARG A 276 3.18 24.11 5.25
C ARG A 276 2.06 24.46 6.23
N PRO A 277 1.00 25.14 5.78
CA PRO A 277 -0.11 25.47 6.67
C PRO A 277 -0.79 24.21 7.19
N ALA A 278 -1.12 24.21 8.49
CA ALA A 278 -1.98 23.20 9.07
C ALA A 278 -3.41 23.30 8.49
N PRO A 279 -4.18 22.19 8.49
CA PRO A 279 -5.62 22.25 8.26
C PRO A 279 -6.31 23.19 9.28
N ARG A 280 -7.43 23.81 8.87
CA ARG A 280 -8.10 24.90 9.62
C ARG A 280 -8.48 24.56 11.06
N SER A 281 -8.74 23.30 11.40
CA SER A 281 -9.06 22.89 12.77
C SER A 281 -8.91 21.38 12.97
N GLY A 282 -8.85 20.96 14.24
CA GLY A 282 -8.87 19.57 14.66
C GLY A 282 -7.58 19.12 15.35
N ARG A 283 -7.56 17.86 15.77
CA ARG A 283 -6.34 17.18 16.25
C ARG A 283 -5.66 16.48 15.08
N LEU A 284 -4.37 16.15 15.23
CA LEU A 284 -3.71 15.28 14.25
C LEU A 284 -4.53 14.01 14.04
N PRO A 285 -4.59 13.48 12.80
CA PRO A 285 -5.32 12.27 12.50
C PRO A 285 -4.83 11.15 13.42
N ARG A 286 -5.73 10.60 14.22
CA ARG A 286 -5.45 9.35 14.91
C ARG A 286 -5.87 8.25 13.96
N ALA A 287 -4.88 7.68 13.27
CA ALA A 287 -5.07 6.39 12.61
C ALA A 287 -5.36 5.38 13.72
N LYS A 288 -6.65 5.27 14.11
CA LYS A 288 -7.02 4.25 15.06
C LYS A 288 -6.65 2.93 14.39
N VAL A 289 -5.83 2.13 15.07
CA VAL A 289 -5.65 0.69 14.81
C VAL A 289 -6.98 -0.02 15.15
N LEU A 290 -8.09 0.49 14.63
CA LEU A 290 -9.32 -0.26 14.51
C LEU A 290 -9.04 -1.13 13.29
N GLY A 291 -8.57 -2.35 13.56
CA GLY A 291 -8.23 -3.30 12.51
C GLY A 291 -9.40 -3.54 11.56
N TYR A 292 -9.19 -4.51 10.66
CA TYR A 292 -10.14 -5.00 9.66
C TYR A 292 -11.63 -4.96 10.07
N GLY A 293 -11.97 -5.17 11.35
CA GLY A 293 -13.33 -5.00 11.88
C GLY A 293 -14.04 -3.67 11.57
N LYS A 294 -13.35 -2.51 11.50
CA LYS A 294 -14.01 -1.24 11.11
C LYS A 294 -14.10 -1.04 9.60
N ILE A 295 -13.21 -1.69 8.85
CA ILE A 295 -13.25 -1.76 7.39
C ILE A 295 -14.43 -2.60 6.97
N VAL A 296 -14.56 -3.79 7.56
CA VAL A 296 -15.73 -4.65 7.47
C VAL A 296 -16.98 -3.89 7.91
N SER A 297 -16.96 -3.20 9.06
CA SER A 297 -18.13 -2.42 9.49
C SER A 297 -18.46 -1.24 8.56
N ARG A 298 -17.47 -0.61 7.90
CA ARG A 298 -17.68 0.46 6.91
C ARG A 298 -18.14 -0.08 5.55
N MET A 299 -17.66 -1.26 5.16
CA MET A 299 -18.21 -2.01 4.04
C MET A 299 -19.69 -2.27 4.35
N TYR A 300 -20.02 -2.82 5.50
CA TYR A 300 -21.40 -3.12 5.94
C TYR A 300 -22.27 -1.88 6.23
N ALA A 301 -21.70 -0.73 6.55
CA ALA A 301 -22.46 0.50 6.83
C ALA A 301 -23.06 1.17 5.57
N PHE A 302 -22.57 0.86 4.37
CA PHE A 302 -23.12 1.36 3.12
C PHE A 302 -23.73 0.21 2.31
N PRO A 303 -24.97 -0.22 2.63
CA PRO A 303 -25.60 -1.36 1.98
C PRO A 303 -25.73 -1.17 0.47
N SER A 304 -25.78 0.07 -0.04
CA SER A 304 -25.80 0.33 -1.49
C SER A 304 -24.58 -0.21 -2.24
N LYS A 305 -23.39 -0.20 -1.63
CA LYS A 305 -22.19 -0.79 -2.25
C LYS A 305 -22.23 -2.31 -2.22
N HIS A 306 -22.82 -2.90 -1.19
CA HIS A 306 -23.09 -4.34 -1.11
C HIS A 306 -24.20 -4.76 -2.06
N ILE A 307 -25.24 -3.96 -2.24
CA ILE A 307 -26.30 -4.19 -3.21
C ILE A 307 -25.74 -4.05 -4.62
N ALA A 308 -24.86 -3.07 -4.88
CA ALA A 308 -24.14 -2.97 -6.14
C ALA A 308 -23.20 -4.16 -6.35
N PHE A 309 -22.44 -4.58 -5.33
CA PHE A 309 -21.55 -5.73 -5.41
C PHE A 309 -22.30 -7.05 -5.59
N LEU A 310 -23.38 -7.29 -4.83
CA LEU A 310 -24.28 -8.42 -4.96
C LEU A 310 -25.00 -8.36 -6.32
N GLY A 311 -25.37 -7.17 -6.79
CA GLY A 311 -25.94 -6.93 -8.11
C GLY A 311 -24.96 -7.27 -9.22
N PHE A 312 -23.70 -6.82 -9.13
CA PHE A 312 -22.64 -7.18 -10.08
C PHE A 312 -22.29 -8.66 -10.02
N SER A 313 -22.30 -9.26 -8.83
CA SER A 313 -22.05 -10.69 -8.64
C SER A 313 -23.20 -11.52 -9.22
N ALA A 314 -24.44 -11.13 -8.94
CA ALA A 314 -25.64 -11.75 -9.50
C ALA A 314 -25.73 -11.56 -11.01
N ALA A 315 -25.41 -10.37 -11.53
CA ALA A 315 -25.31 -10.10 -12.96
C ALA A 315 -24.21 -10.92 -13.61
N SER A 316 -23.04 -11.04 -12.97
CA SER A 316 -21.95 -11.91 -13.45
C SER A 316 -22.39 -13.37 -13.48
N VAL A 317 -23.05 -13.86 -12.43
CA VAL A 317 -23.64 -15.22 -12.41
C VAL A 317 -24.68 -15.38 -13.52
N ALA A 318 -25.57 -14.41 -13.71
CA ALA A 318 -26.60 -14.43 -14.74
C ALA A 318 -26.02 -14.40 -16.16
N ILE A 319 -25.02 -13.56 -16.42
CA ILE A 319 -24.31 -13.50 -17.70
C ILE A 319 -23.61 -14.82 -17.98
N ASN A 320 -22.90 -15.39 -17.00
CA ASN A 320 -22.28 -16.70 -17.13
C ASN A 320 -23.31 -17.81 -17.40
N TRP A 321 -24.48 -17.73 -16.76
CA TRP A 321 -25.58 -18.68 -16.95
C TRP A 321 -26.18 -18.58 -18.36
N ILE A 322 -26.40 -17.36 -18.87
CA ILE A 322 -26.89 -17.12 -20.23
C ILE A 322 -25.88 -17.66 -21.25
N PHE A 323 -24.59 -17.36 -21.07
CA PHE A 323 -23.54 -17.81 -21.96
C PHE A 323 -23.42 -19.35 -21.97
N PHE A 324 -23.56 -19.98 -20.81
CA PHE A 324 -23.61 -21.44 -20.69
C PHE A 324 -24.76 -22.04 -21.49
N TRP A 325 -25.98 -21.48 -21.35
CA TRP A 325 -27.14 -21.97 -22.09
C TRP A 325 -27.01 -21.79 -23.59
N ALA A 326 -26.44 -20.66 -24.04
CA ALA A 326 -26.17 -20.42 -25.45
C ALA A 326 -25.18 -21.47 -26.01
N LEU A 327 -24.09 -21.75 -25.30
CA LEU A 327 -23.11 -22.77 -25.69
C LEU A 327 -23.71 -24.18 -25.68
N LEU A 328 -24.50 -24.52 -24.66
CA LEU A 328 -25.17 -25.82 -24.57
C LEU A 328 -26.17 -26.02 -25.72
N SER A 329 -26.93 -24.97 -26.06
CA SER A 329 -27.87 -24.98 -27.18
C SER A 329 -27.13 -25.19 -28.50
N ALA A 330 -26.08 -24.41 -28.75
CA ALA A 330 -25.24 -24.56 -29.94
C ALA A 330 -24.62 -25.96 -30.05
N TRP A 331 -24.10 -26.51 -28.93
CA TRP A 331 -23.55 -27.86 -28.90
C TRP A 331 -24.60 -28.92 -29.21
N ARG A 332 -25.83 -28.80 -28.69
CA ARG A 332 -26.94 -29.72 -29.01
C ARG A 332 -27.32 -29.66 -30.49
N THR A 333 -27.35 -28.45 -31.08
CA THR A 333 -27.62 -28.29 -32.52
C THR A 333 -26.52 -28.92 -33.38
N LEU A 334 -25.26 -28.78 -32.98
CA LEU A 334 -24.10 -29.34 -33.69
C LEU A 334 -23.99 -30.86 -33.53
N SER A 335 -24.25 -31.40 -32.34
CA SER A 335 -24.19 -32.84 -32.07
C SER A 335 -25.42 -33.59 -32.61
N GLY A 336 -26.61 -32.99 -32.55
CA GLY A 336 -27.82 -33.53 -33.18
C GLY A 336 -27.76 -33.59 -34.71
N ARG A 337 -26.91 -32.76 -35.35
CA ARG A 337 -26.66 -32.84 -36.80
C ARG A 337 -25.73 -34.01 -37.21
N ARG A 338 -25.12 -34.74 -36.27
CA ARG A 338 -24.19 -35.84 -36.58
C ARG A 338 -24.78 -37.26 -36.54
N ILE A 339 -26.09 -37.44 -36.35
CA ILE A 339 -26.72 -38.79 -36.24
C ILE A 339 -27.64 -39.10 -37.46
N LYS A 340 -27.34 -38.55 -38.63
CA LYS A 340 -27.95 -38.98 -39.90
C LYS A 340 -26.88 -39.05 -41.00
N ALA A 341 -25.97 -39.99 -40.83
CA ALA A 341 -25.17 -40.54 -41.91
C ALA A 341 -24.89 -41.99 -41.50
N ASP A 342 -25.41 -42.89 -42.34
CA ASP A 342 -25.45 -44.36 -42.29
C ASP A 342 -26.47 -45.02 -41.35
#